data_AF-A0A821KUM7-F1
#
_entry.id   AF-A0A821KUM7-F1
#
_cell.length_a   1.000
_cell.length_b   1.000
_cell.length_c   1.000
_cell.angle_alpha   90.00
_cell.angle_beta   90.00
_cell.angle_gamma   90.00
#
_symmetry.space_group_name_H-M   'P 1'
#
loop_
_entity.id
_entity.type
_entity.pdbx_description
1 polymer ?
#
loop_
_entity_poly.entity_id
_entity_poly.type
_entity_poly.pdbx_seq_one_letter_code
_entity_poly.pdbx_strand_id
1 'polypeptide(L)'
;MVGLPARGKTYMARKLVRYLRWISIKTKVFNVGDYRRDAVKVYAGKQFFDPDNSEAVAIRNLCAENALEDMCNFLQNQGEVAIFDATNTTRERRRTIYNYCTEVCCFRVFFVESICDSPE
;
A
#
# COMPACT_ATOMS: atom_id res chain seq x y z
N MET A 1 1.98 5.18 -0.45
CA MET A 1 1.59 5.89 0.80
C MET A 1 2.48 5.45 1.94
N VAL A 2 2.76 6.34 2.90
CA VAL A 2 3.55 6.08 4.11
C VAL A 2 2.89 6.77 5.31
N GLY A 3 2.94 6.14 6.49
CA GLY A 3 2.52 6.74 7.75
C GLY A 3 1.76 5.78 8.68
N LEU A 4 1.69 6.15 9.95
CA LEU A 4 1.01 5.37 11.00
C LEU A 4 -0.49 5.14 10.70
N PRO A 5 -1.13 4.13 11.29
CA PRO A 5 -2.58 3.95 11.20
C PRO A 5 -3.36 5.22 11.59
N ALA A 6 -4.58 5.37 11.05
CA ALA A 6 -5.44 6.55 11.27
C ALA A 6 -4.89 7.92 10.79
N ARG A 7 -3.77 7.97 10.06
CA ARG A 7 -3.21 9.21 9.50
C ARG A 7 -3.72 9.55 8.09
N GLY A 8 -5.02 9.40 7.81
CA GLY A 8 -5.63 9.87 6.56
C GLY A 8 -5.16 9.25 5.23
N LYS A 9 -4.21 8.29 5.22
CA LYS A 9 -3.63 7.69 3.99
C LYS A 9 -4.67 7.20 3.00
N THR A 10 -5.60 6.35 3.43
CA THR A 10 -6.64 5.81 2.55
C THR A 10 -7.59 6.89 2.04
N TYR A 11 -7.86 7.92 2.85
CA TYR A 11 -8.67 9.06 2.41
C TYR A 11 -7.96 9.83 1.29
N MET A 12 -6.69 10.19 1.49
CA MET A 12 -5.88 10.89 0.49
C MET A 12 -5.72 10.06 -0.78
N ALA A 13 -5.44 8.76 -0.65
CA ALA A 13 -5.31 7.84 -1.78
C ALA A 13 -6.59 7.84 -2.65
N ARG A 14 -7.76 7.70 -2.03
CA ARG A 14 -9.05 7.70 -2.76
C ARG A 14 -9.36 9.06 -3.41
N LYS A 15 -9.07 10.16 -2.72
CA LYS A 15 -9.24 11.51 -3.28
C LYS A 15 -8.30 11.76 -4.46
N LEU A 16 -7.04 11.35 -4.34
CA LEU A 16 -6.05 11.46 -5.41
C LEU A 16 -6.46 10.64 -6.64
N VAL A 17 -6.91 9.38 -6.46
CA VAL A 17 -7.43 8.59 -7.58
C VAL A 17 -8.64 9.23 -8.25
N ARG A 18 -9.58 9.78 -7.46
CA ARG A 18 -10.73 10.48 -8.03
C ARG A 18 -10.30 11.66 -8.88
N TYR A 19 -9.33 12.46 -8.41
CA TYR A 19 -8.80 13.60 -9.15
C TYR A 19 -8.06 13.16 -10.43
N LEU A 20 -7.13 12.21 -10.33
CA LEU A 20 -6.36 11.74 -11.48
C LEU A 20 -7.25 11.12 -12.57
N ARG A 21 -8.26 10.33 -12.17
CA ARG A 21 -9.25 9.79 -13.11
C ARG A 21 -10.10 10.89 -13.75
N TRP A 22 -10.42 11.96 -13.02
CA TRP A 22 -11.19 13.09 -13.56
C TRP A 22 -10.45 13.81 -14.70
N ILE A 23 -9.11 13.90 -14.61
CA ILE A 23 -8.26 14.40 -15.70
C ILE A 23 -7.82 13.29 -16.69
N SER A 24 -8.57 12.18 -16.74
CA SER A 24 -8.38 11.06 -17.67
C SER A 24 -7.10 10.22 -17.50
N ILE A 25 -6.46 10.27 -16.33
CA ILE A 25 -5.30 9.40 -16.02
C ILE A 25 -5.79 8.08 -15.42
N LYS A 26 -5.45 6.96 -16.06
CA LYS A 26 -5.85 5.61 -15.64
C LYS A 26 -5.16 5.22 -14.34
N THR A 27 -5.88 5.46 -13.24
CA THR A 27 -5.33 5.33 -11.88
C THR A 27 -6.07 4.25 -11.07
N LYS A 28 -5.38 3.50 -10.20
CA LYS A 28 -6.01 2.54 -9.26
C LYS A 28 -5.32 2.55 -7.88
N VAL A 29 -6.09 2.33 -6.81
CA VAL A 29 -5.57 2.10 -5.45
C VAL A 29 -5.42 0.60 -5.21
N PHE A 30 -4.30 0.21 -4.62
CA PHE A 30 -4.00 -1.13 -4.11
C PHE A 30 -3.85 -1.01 -2.59
N ASN A 31 -4.95 -1.26 -1.86
CA ASN A 31 -4.98 -1.15 -0.41
C ASN A 31 -4.66 -2.49 0.22
N VAL A 32 -3.47 -2.62 0.81
CA VAL A 32 -2.99 -3.89 1.41
C VAL A 32 -3.91 -4.37 2.55
N GLY A 33 -4.66 -3.45 3.17
CA GLY A 33 -5.67 -3.80 4.17
C GLY A 33 -6.88 -4.56 3.60
N ASP A 34 -7.25 -4.33 2.33
CA ASP A 34 -8.28 -5.12 1.63
C ASP A 34 -7.78 -6.57 1.44
N TYR A 35 -6.58 -6.74 0.86
CA TYR A 35 -5.93 -8.05 0.70
C TYR A 35 -5.85 -8.84 2.02
N ARG A 36 -5.52 -8.15 3.12
CA ARG A 36 -5.50 -8.75 4.45
C ARG A 36 -6.89 -9.18 4.94
N ARG A 37 -7.93 -8.37 4.72
CA ARG A 37 -9.30 -8.72 5.12
C ARG A 37 -9.79 -9.96 4.36
N ASP A 38 -9.45 -10.05 3.08
CA ASP A 38 -9.81 -11.19 2.25
C ASP A 38 -9.05 -12.46 2.66
N ALA A 39 -7.75 -12.33 2.99
CA ALA A 39 -6.92 -13.44 3.42
C ALA A 39 -7.32 -14.01 4.79
N VAL A 40 -7.68 -13.15 5.75
CA VAL A 40 -7.86 -13.58 7.15
C VAL A 40 -9.31 -13.91 7.51
N LYS A 41 -10.32 -13.51 6.69
CA LYS A 41 -11.78 -13.74 6.81
C LYS A 41 -12.47 -13.37 8.15
N VAL A 42 -11.79 -13.49 9.28
CA VAL A 42 -12.20 -13.12 10.64
C VAL A 42 -11.35 -11.93 11.09
N TYR A 43 -11.95 -11.01 11.85
CA TYR A 43 -11.24 -9.85 12.37
C TYR A 43 -10.12 -10.29 13.32
N ALA A 44 -8.88 -10.22 12.85
CA ALA A 44 -7.73 -10.48 13.68
C ALA A 44 -7.50 -9.27 14.61
N GLY A 45 -7.60 -9.50 15.93
CA GLY A 45 -7.45 -8.46 16.94
C GLY A 45 -6.04 -7.84 16.95
N LYS A 46 -5.76 -7.00 17.95
CA LYS A 46 -4.49 -6.26 18.07
C LYS A 46 -3.24 -7.15 17.95
N GLN A 47 -3.30 -8.39 18.45
CA GLN A 47 -2.23 -9.39 18.41
C GLN A 47 -1.76 -9.74 16.98
N PHE A 48 -2.59 -9.52 15.97
CA PHE A 48 -2.20 -9.74 14.57
C PHE A 48 -1.16 -8.72 14.08
N PHE A 49 -1.10 -7.54 14.69
CA PHE A 49 -0.15 -6.50 14.29
C PHE A 49 1.14 -6.54 15.10
N ASP A 50 1.24 -7.45 16.06
CA ASP A 50 2.42 -7.69 16.86
C ASP A 50 3.63 -8.04 15.95
N PRO A 51 4.77 -7.35 16.08
CA PRO A 51 5.98 -7.72 15.34
C PRO A 51 6.53 -9.11 15.71
N ASP A 52 6.27 -9.60 16.92
CA ASP A 52 6.80 -10.88 17.40
C ASP A 52 5.94 -12.07 16.95
N ASN A 53 4.76 -11.81 16.37
CA ASN A 53 3.91 -12.83 15.78
C ASN A 53 4.37 -13.15 14.35
N SER A 54 5.26 -14.13 14.21
CA SER A 54 5.86 -14.55 12.94
C SER A 54 4.82 -14.99 11.90
N GLU A 55 3.75 -15.66 12.30
CA GLU A 55 2.66 -16.08 11.41
C GLU A 55 1.92 -14.86 10.85
N ALA A 56 1.56 -13.90 11.70
CA ALA A 56 0.89 -12.69 11.26
C ALA A 56 1.81 -11.77 10.44
N VAL A 57 3.12 -11.75 10.72
CA VAL A 57 4.12 -11.10 9.86
C VAL A 57 4.13 -11.75 8.48
N ALA A 58 4.18 -13.08 8.38
CA ALA A 58 4.18 -13.81 7.12
C ALA A 58 2.92 -13.52 6.29
N ILE A 59 1.73 -13.56 6.91
CA ILE A 59 0.47 -13.23 6.22
C ILE A 59 0.46 -11.77 5.73
N ARG A 60 0.93 -10.81 6.54
CA ARG A 60 1.03 -9.40 6.14
C ARG A 60 2.01 -9.20 4.98
N ASN A 61 3.11 -9.94 4.95
CA ASN A 61 4.07 -9.89 3.86
C ASN A 61 3.47 -10.43 2.57
N LEU A 62 2.83 -11.60 2.62
CA LEU A 62 2.12 -12.19 1.48
C LEU A 62 1.04 -11.25 0.93
N CYS A 63 0.24 -10.63 1.79
CA CYS A 63 -0.78 -9.66 1.35
C CYS A 63 -0.17 -8.46 0.62
N ALA A 64 0.99 -7.99 1.06
CA ALA A 64 1.68 -6.87 0.43
C ALA A 64 2.34 -7.29 -0.89
N GLU A 65 2.83 -8.52 -1.00
CA GLU A 65 3.38 -9.09 -2.24
C GLU A 65 2.28 -9.26 -3.29
N ASN A 66 1.15 -9.87 -2.94
CA ASN A 66 -0.01 -10.00 -3.85
C ASN A 66 -0.50 -8.64 -4.34
N ALA A 67 -0.59 -7.66 -3.44
CA ALA A 67 -0.97 -6.29 -3.80
C ALA A 67 0.06 -5.62 -4.74
N LEU A 68 1.35 -5.93 -4.58
CA LEU A 68 2.41 -5.40 -5.41
C LEU A 68 2.40 -6.04 -6.80
N GLU A 69 2.15 -7.35 -6.89
CA GLU A 69 2.00 -8.06 -8.16
C GLU A 69 0.81 -7.53 -8.97
N ASP A 70 -0.36 -7.41 -8.33
CA ASP A 70 -1.55 -6.82 -8.96
C ASP A 70 -1.33 -5.37 -9.43
N MET A 71 -0.54 -4.61 -8.66
CA MET A 71 -0.14 -3.25 -9.00
C MET A 71 0.72 -3.23 -10.26
N CYS A 72 1.72 -4.10 -10.34
CA CYS A 72 2.59 -4.22 -11.50
C CYS A 72 1.82 -4.68 -12.74
N ASN A 73 0.96 -5.69 -12.60
CA ASN A 73 0.09 -6.16 -13.68
C ASN A 73 -0.79 -5.03 -14.20
N PHE A 74 -1.35 -4.19 -13.33
CA PHE A 74 -2.13 -3.04 -13.76
C PHE A 74 -1.29 -2.03 -14.56
N LEU A 75 -0.10 -1.66 -14.07
CA LEU A 75 0.78 -0.67 -14.70
C LEU A 75 1.40 -1.15 -16.02
N GLN A 76 1.70 -2.44 -16.16
CA GLN A 76 2.26 -3.00 -17.41
C GLN A 76 1.24 -3.06 -18.54
N ASN A 77 -0.05 -3.13 -18.20
CA ASN A 77 -1.11 -3.28 -19.18
C ASN A 77 -1.77 -1.93 -19.49
N GLN A 78 -2.63 -1.46 -18.61
CA GLN A 78 -3.56 -0.37 -18.91
C GLN A 78 -3.44 0.82 -17.95
N GLY A 79 -2.66 0.69 -16.88
CA GLY A 79 -2.53 1.68 -15.82
C GLY A 79 -1.43 2.68 -16.07
N GLU A 80 -1.65 3.92 -15.67
CA GLU A 80 -0.64 4.98 -15.73
C GLU A 80 -0.11 5.33 -14.32
N VAL A 81 -0.99 5.30 -13.32
CA VAL A 81 -0.63 5.58 -11.92
C VAL A 81 -1.23 4.54 -11.00
N ALA A 82 -0.41 3.97 -10.12
CA ALA A 82 -0.88 3.06 -9.09
C ALA A 82 -0.53 3.58 -7.70
N ILE A 83 -1.53 3.57 -6.80
CA ILE A 83 -1.35 4.01 -5.42
C ILE A 83 -1.29 2.78 -4.51
N PHE A 84 -0.09 2.46 -4.03
CA PHE A 84 0.12 1.44 -3.02
C PHE A 84 -0.19 1.99 -1.61
N ASP A 85 -1.37 1.63 -1.08
CA ASP A 85 -1.90 2.11 0.20
C ASP A 85 -1.65 1.09 1.32
N ALA A 86 -0.60 1.36 2.11
CA ALA A 86 -0.22 0.63 3.31
C ALA A 86 0.48 1.59 4.30
N THR A 87 0.89 1.09 5.46
CA THR A 87 1.66 1.89 6.42
C THR A 87 3.08 2.20 5.94
N ASN A 88 3.79 1.22 5.38
CA ASN A 88 5.15 1.36 4.83
C ASN A 88 6.11 2.15 5.74
N THR A 89 5.98 1.99 7.05
CA THR A 89 6.66 2.81 8.07
C THR A 89 8.14 2.48 8.20
N THR A 90 8.57 1.26 7.88
CA THR A 90 9.98 0.86 7.95
C THR A 90 10.76 1.26 6.71
N ARG A 91 12.02 1.65 6.89
CA ARG A 91 12.93 1.98 5.78
C ARG A 91 13.18 0.78 4.88
N GLU A 92 13.31 -0.40 5.48
CA GLU A 92 13.49 -1.67 4.78
C GLU A 92 12.34 -1.94 3.81
N ARG A 93 11.07 -1.87 4.26
CA ARG A 93 9.91 -2.07 3.39
C ARG A 93 9.89 -1.09 2.22
N ARG A 94 10.22 0.19 2.48
CA ARG A 94 10.28 1.22 1.41
C ARG A 94 11.40 0.95 0.42
N ARG A 95 12.56 0.47 0.87
CA ARG A 95 13.68 0.08 0.00
C ARG A 95 13.29 -1.10 -0.88
N THR A 96 12.66 -2.14 -0.32
CA THR A 96 12.17 -3.29 -1.09
C THR A 96 11.18 -2.85 -2.17
N ILE A 97 10.20 -2.01 -1.83
CA ILE A 97 9.23 -1.49 -2.81
C ILE A 97 9.93 -0.64 -3.87
N TYR A 98 10.84 0.25 -3.47
CA TYR A 98 11.58 1.10 -4.41
C TYR A 98 12.37 0.27 -5.41
N ASN A 99 13.26 -0.59 -4.92
CA ASN A 99 14.11 -1.42 -5.78
C ASN A 99 13.28 -2.30 -6.71
N TYR A 100 12.24 -2.96 -6.21
CA TYR A 100 11.37 -3.77 -7.05
C TYR A 100 10.70 -2.94 -8.15
N CYS A 101 10.11 -1.80 -7.81
CA CYS A 101 9.44 -0.95 -8.79
C CYS A 101 10.42 -0.36 -9.81
N THR A 102 11.61 0.09 -9.40
CA THR A 102 12.55 0.79 -10.29
C THR A 102 13.45 -0.15 -11.08
N GLU A 103 13.98 -1.20 -10.44
CA GLU A 103 14.99 -2.09 -11.01
C GLU A 103 14.35 -3.28 -11.75
N VAL A 104 13.25 -3.82 -11.23
CA VAL A 104 12.58 -4.99 -11.82
C VAL A 104 11.49 -4.56 -12.79
N CYS A 105 10.65 -3.61 -12.40
CA CYS A 105 9.47 -3.22 -13.18
C CYS A 105 9.67 -1.96 -14.05
N CYS A 106 10.79 -1.24 -13.91
CA CYS A 106 11.09 0.00 -14.64
C CYS A 106 10.05 1.12 -14.43
N PHE A 107 9.43 1.20 -13.25
CA PHE A 107 8.47 2.25 -12.89
C PHE A 107 9.13 3.42 -12.16
N ARG A 108 8.49 4.59 -12.23
CA ARG A 108 8.81 5.73 -11.36
C ARG A 108 8.10 5.58 -10.02
N VAL A 109 8.79 5.91 -8.94
CA VAL A 109 8.26 5.83 -7.57
C VAL A 109 8.18 7.21 -6.95
N PHE A 110 7.03 7.53 -6.34
CA PHE A 110 6.80 8.74 -5.56
C PHE A 110 6.16 8.39 -4.21
N PHE A 111 6.83 8.75 -3.11
CA PHE A 111 6.32 8.51 -1.76
C PHE A 111 5.52 9.71 -1.26
N VAL A 112 4.32 9.44 -0.76
CA VAL A 112 3.49 10.40 -0.02
C VAL A 112 3.40 9.93 1.42
N GLU A 113 4.01 10.67 2.34
CA GLU A 113 3.98 10.40 3.77
C GLU A 113 3.02 11.35 4.49
N SER A 114 2.13 10.77 5.31
CA SER A 114 1.23 11.55 6.17
C SER A 114 1.74 11.50 7.60
N ILE A 115 2.12 12.67 8.13
CA ILE A 115 2.52 12.86 9.52
C ILE A 115 1.43 13.69 10.20
N CYS A 116 0.97 13.22 11.35
CA CYS A 116 0.10 13.99 12.22
C CYS A 116 0.39 13.54 13.65
N ASP A 117 0.87 14.47 14.45
CA ASP A 117 1.19 14.27 15.86
C ASP A 117 0.15 14.91 16.78
N SER A 118 -0.89 15.52 16.19
CA SER A 118 -2.04 16.04 16.93
C SER A 118 -2.78 14.89 17.64
N PRO A 119 -3.08 15.04 18.94
CA PRO A 119 -3.94 14.14 19.68
C PRO A 119 -5.44 14.36 19.37
N GLU A 120 -5.80 15.57 18.93
CA GLU A 120 -7.11 15.96 18.39
C GLU A 120 -7.24 15.57 16.92
#